data_AF-A0A8S9QCR4-F1
#
_entry.id   AF-A0A8S9QCR4-F1
#
_cell.length_a   1.000
_cell.length_b   1.000
_cell.length_c   1.000
_cell.angle_alpha   90.00
_cell.angle_beta   90.00
_cell.angle_gamma   90.00
#
_symmetry.space_group_name_H-M   'P 1'
#
loop_
_entity.id
_entity.type
_entity.pdbx_description
1 polymer ?
#
loop_
_entity_poly.entity_id
_entity_poly.type
_entity_poly.pdbx_seq_one_letter_code
_entity_poly.pdbx_strand_id
1 'polypeptide(L)'
;MLHSAVSLDQTCRQKTQWEAKTTGKRATKLQEQLDSLRGEISSFTRVFETLAETESKKLDRDGYDATIPYEFDHLPYLDDVDETELRRMENASLAYVAAVSNAKERQDVESLAMAAKARGYLHSLAFKY
;
A
#
# COMPACT_ATOMS: atom_id res chain seq x y z
N MET A 1 39.81 -43.79 43.68
CA MET A 1 38.37 -43.87 43.32
C MET A 1 37.58 -42.65 43.79
N LEU A 2 37.71 -42.20 45.04
CA LEU A 2 36.94 -41.06 45.59
C LEU A 2 37.10 -39.73 44.84
N HIS A 3 38.33 -39.39 44.40
CA HIS A 3 38.60 -38.13 43.70
C HIS A 3 37.93 -38.04 42.31
N SER A 4 37.72 -39.18 41.65
CA SER A 4 37.03 -39.25 40.35
C SER A 4 35.52 -39.04 40.50
N ALA A 5 34.93 -39.60 41.56
CA ALA A 5 33.51 -39.46 41.86
C ALA A 5 33.12 -38.01 42.19
N VAL A 6 33.96 -37.27 42.93
CA VAL A 6 33.73 -35.86 43.26
C VAL A 6 33.82 -34.96 42.01
N SER A 7 34.74 -35.26 41.09
CA SER A 7 34.86 -34.51 39.82
C SER A 7 33.66 -34.70 38.90
N LEU A 8 33.10 -35.91 38.87
CA LEU A 8 31.88 -36.23 38.09
C LEU A 8 30.64 -35.53 38.65
N ASP A 9 30.48 -35.50 39.99
CA ASP A 9 29.35 -34.79 40.62
C ASP A 9 29.39 -33.29 40.31
N GLN A 10 30.57 -32.69 40.40
CA GLN A 10 30.74 -31.27 40.07
C GLN A 10 30.46 -30.95 38.59
N THR A 11 30.87 -31.84 37.68
CA THR A 11 30.60 -31.70 36.24
C THR A 11 29.12 -31.84 35.91
N CYS A 12 28.44 -32.81 36.55
CA CYS A 12 27.01 -33.02 36.38
C CYS A 12 26.21 -31.79 36.80
N ARG A 13 26.53 -31.20 37.96
CA ARG A 13 25.88 -29.97 38.45
C ARG A 13 26.06 -28.79 37.49
N GLN A 14 27.27 -28.58 36.99
CA GLN A 14 27.55 -27.49 36.04
C GLN A 14 26.75 -27.66 34.75
N LYS A 15 26.65 -28.89 34.25
CA LYS A 15 25.85 -29.22 33.07
C LYS A 15 24.36 -28.90 33.31
N THR A 16 23.79 -29.40 34.40
CA THR A 16 22.37 -29.14 34.75
C THR A 16 22.09 -27.65 34.90
N GLN A 17 22.99 -26.90 35.53
CA GLN A 17 22.85 -25.45 35.69
C GLN A 17 22.90 -24.72 34.33
N TRP A 18 23.78 -25.15 33.43
CA TRP A 18 23.88 -24.59 32.09
C TRP A 18 22.64 -24.92 31.24
N GLU A 19 22.14 -26.16 31.32
CA GLU A 19 20.90 -26.59 30.67
C GLU A 19 19.68 -25.83 31.19
N ALA A 20 19.58 -25.61 32.50
CA ALA A 20 18.53 -24.78 33.09
C ALA A 20 18.60 -23.32 32.61
N LYS A 21 19.81 -22.73 32.60
CA LYS A 21 20.03 -21.34 32.15
C LYS A 21 19.71 -21.16 30.67
N THR A 22 20.10 -22.12 29.83
CA THR A 22 19.84 -22.06 28.38
C THR A 22 18.36 -22.29 28.06
N THR A 23 17.71 -23.23 28.75
CA THR A 23 16.27 -23.45 28.62
C THR A 23 15.47 -22.22 29.06
N GLY A 24 15.83 -21.59 30.17
CA GLY A 24 15.20 -20.34 30.62
C GLY A 24 15.30 -19.22 29.58
N LYS A 25 16.48 -19.02 28.98
CA LYS A 25 16.67 -18.03 27.90
C LYS A 25 15.86 -18.33 26.64
N ARG A 26 15.65 -19.61 26.31
CA ARG A 26 14.79 -20.00 25.18
C ARG A 26 13.32 -19.70 25.49
N ALA A 27 12.88 -19.97 26.71
CA ALA A 27 11.52 -19.68 27.15
C ALA A 27 11.23 -18.16 27.12
N THR A 28 12.15 -17.33 27.61
CA THR A 28 11.97 -15.86 27.55
C THR A 28 11.89 -15.35 26.11
N LYS A 29 12.76 -15.85 25.22
CA LYS A 29 12.73 -15.48 23.80
C LYS A 29 11.42 -15.88 23.11
N LEU A 30 10.91 -17.09 23.40
CA LEU A 30 9.63 -17.53 22.85
C LEU A 30 8.47 -16.66 23.34
N GLN A 31 8.50 -16.26 24.62
CA GLN A 31 7.49 -15.36 25.18
C GLN A 31 7.51 -13.98 24.49
N GLU A 32 8.69 -13.40 24.30
CA GLU A 32 8.86 -12.13 23.58
C GLU A 32 8.32 -12.20 22.14
N GLN A 33 8.56 -13.31 21.44
CA GLN A 33 8.04 -13.53 20.08
C GLN A 33 6.50 -13.67 20.06
N LEU A 34 5.92 -14.35 21.05
CA LEU A 34 4.46 -14.46 21.17
C LEU A 34 3.81 -13.10 21.46
N ASP A 35 4.42 -12.30 22.34
CA ASP A 35 3.92 -10.96 22.66
C ASP A 35 4.01 -10.01 21.46
N SER A 36 5.08 -10.09 20.68
CA SER A 36 5.22 -9.36 19.40
C SER A 36 4.12 -9.74 18.41
N LEU A 37 3.95 -11.04 18.15
CA LEU A 37 2.95 -11.54 17.19
C LEU A 37 1.52 -11.17 17.63
N ARG A 38 1.23 -11.22 18.93
CA ARG A 38 -0.05 -10.78 19.48
C ARG A 38 -0.29 -9.29 19.21
N GLY A 39 0.75 -8.45 19.36
CA GLY A 39 0.69 -7.04 19.01
C GLY A 39 0.42 -6.80 17.52
N GLU A 40 1.11 -7.53 16.65
CA GLU A 40 0.90 -7.48 15.19
C GLU A 40 -0.52 -7.88 14.79
N ILE A 41 -1.03 -8.99 15.32
CA ILE A 41 -2.41 -9.45 15.08
C ILE A 41 -3.40 -8.39 15.56
N SER A 42 -3.21 -7.82 16.76
CA SER A 42 -4.08 -6.77 17.29
C SER A 42 -4.08 -5.51 16.41
N SER A 43 -2.91 -5.10 15.92
CA SER A 43 -2.80 -3.97 14.98
C SER A 43 -3.56 -4.27 13.68
N PHE A 44 -3.43 -5.50 13.16
CA PHE A 44 -4.10 -5.91 11.92
C PHE A 44 -5.61 -6.01 12.09
N THR A 45 -6.11 -6.56 13.20
CA THR A 45 -7.54 -6.59 13.54
C THR A 45 -8.14 -5.18 13.60
N ARG A 46 -7.45 -4.22 14.22
CA ARG A 46 -7.92 -2.83 14.32
C ARG A 46 -8.09 -2.16 12.95
N VAL A 47 -7.24 -2.49 11.98
CA VAL A 47 -7.39 -2.00 10.60
C VAL A 47 -8.70 -2.52 9.98
N PHE A 48 -9.05 -3.79 10.19
CA PHE A 48 -10.32 -4.30 9.68
C PHE A 48 -11.54 -3.75 10.41
N GLU A 49 -11.47 -3.58 11.73
CA GLU A 49 -12.56 -2.97 12.51
C GLU A 49 -12.84 -1.54 12.03
N THR A 50 -11.80 -0.73 11.84
CA THR A 50 -11.96 0.63 11.32
C THR A 50 -12.54 0.65 9.90
N LEU A 51 -12.09 -0.24 9.01
CA LEU A 51 -12.67 -0.39 7.68
C LEU A 51 -14.16 -0.77 7.75
N ALA A 52 -14.52 -1.78 8.55
CA ALA A 52 -15.89 -2.24 8.72
C ALA A 52 -16.81 -1.14 9.29
N GLU A 53 -16.33 -0.36 10.26
CA GLU A 53 -17.08 0.80 10.81
C GLU A 53 -17.29 1.89 9.75
N THR A 54 -16.30 2.16 8.88
CA THR A 54 -16.47 3.14 7.81
C THR A 54 -17.50 2.74 6.75
N GLU A 55 -17.68 1.44 6.51
CA GLU A 55 -18.73 0.95 5.61
C GLU A 55 -20.11 0.96 6.27
N SER A 56 -20.20 0.57 7.55
CA SER A 56 -21.45 0.62 8.31
C SER A 56 -22.00 2.05 8.43
N LYS A 57 -21.14 3.05 8.64
CA LYS A 57 -21.57 4.46 8.77
C LYS A 57 -22.04 5.10 7.46
N LYS A 58 -21.75 4.48 6.30
CA LYS A 58 -22.24 4.93 5.00
C LYS A 58 -23.66 4.44 4.69
N LEU A 59 -24.12 3.38 5.34
CA LEU A 59 -25.48 2.86 5.15
C LEU A 59 -26.55 3.71 5.85
N ASP A 60 -26.18 4.50 6.86
CA ASP A 60 -27.12 5.36 7.60
C ASP A 60 -27.20 6.80 7.07
N ARG A 61 -26.38 7.18 6.07
CA ARG A 61 -26.25 8.55 5.57
C ARG A 61 -26.35 8.67 4.04
N ASP A 62 -27.37 8.04 3.49
CA ASP A 62 -28.03 8.54 2.28
C ASP A 62 -29.43 7.93 2.33
N GLY A 63 -30.51 8.69 2.53
CA GLY A 63 -30.99 9.57 1.46
C GLY A 63 -31.54 8.79 0.25
N TYR A 64 -31.41 7.45 0.24
CA TYR A 64 -31.99 6.58 -0.78
C TYR A 64 -33.48 6.43 -0.54
N ASP A 65 -34.21 7.52 -0.78
CA ASP A 65 -35.59 7.41 -1.19
C ASP A 65 -35.60 6.65 -2.52
N ALA A 66 -35.97 5.37 -2.46
CA ALA A 66 -36.09 4.49 -3.63
C ALA A 66 -37.11 4.99 -4.67
N THR A 67 -37.80 6.12 -4.42
CA THR A 67 -38.67 6.80 -5.39
C THR A 67 -38.00 7.90 -6.18
N ILE A 68 -36.77 8.34 -5.84
CA ILE A 68 -36.02 9.31 -6.65
C ILE A 68 -35.24 8.52 -7.70
N PRO A 69 -35.62 8.56 -9.00
CA PRO A 69 -34.79 8.00 -10.03
C PRO A 69 -33.47 8.77 -9.98
N TYR A 70 -32.36 8.06 -9.77
CA TYR A 70 -31.03 8.62 -9.90
C TYR A 70 -30.94 9.27 -11.29
N GLU A 71 -31.05 10.58 -11.35
CA GLU A 71 -30.87 11.37 -12.56
C GLU A 71 -29.38 11.28 -12.86
N PHE A 72 -29.00 10.23 -13.59
CA PHE A 72 -27.70 10.16 -14.22
C PHE A 72 -27.67 11.39 -15.13
N ASP A 73 -26.91 12.43 -14.74
CA ASP A 73 -26.51 13.46 -15.68
C ASP A 73 -25.98 12.71 -16.89
N HIS A 74 -26.79 12.65 -17.94
CA HIS A 74 -26.47 11.85 -19.10
C HIS A 74 -25.16 12.40 -19.63
N LEU A 75 -24.09 11.61 -19.51
CA LEU A 75 -22.84 11.93 -20.19
C LEU A 75 -23.21 12.24 -21.64
N PRO A 76 -22.70 13.33 -22.21
CA PRO A 76 -23.06 13.72 -23.56
C PRO A 76 -22.91 12.51 -24.47
N TYR A 77 -23.98 12.21 -25.20
CA TYR A 77 -24.09 11.03 -26.04
C TYR A 77 -22.89 10.98 -26.99
N LEU A 78 -22.07 9.92 -26.88
CA LEU A 78 -20.76 9.82 -27.55
C LEU A 78 -20.86 9.63 -29.08
N ASP A 79 -22.05 9.51 -29.65
CA ASP A 79 -22.26 9.21 -31.07
C ASP A 79 -21.92 10.41 -31.99
N ASP A 80 -21.77 11.62 -31.41
CA ASP A 80 -21.30 12.83 -32.10
C ASP A 80 -19.82 13.15 -31.83
N VAL A 81 -19.05 12.27 -31.17
CA VAL A 81 -17.61 12.51 -30.95
C VAL A 81 -16.87 12.33 -32.27
N ASP A 82 -16.30 13.41 -32.79
CA ASP A 82 -15.45 13.39 -33.98
C ASP A 82 -14.25 12.45 -33.72
N GLU A 83 -14.25 11.29 -34.37
CA GLU A 83 -13.19 10.27 -34.27
C GLU A 83 -11.81 10.85 -34.58
N THR A 84 -11.74 11.89 -35.43
CA THR A 84 -10.48 12.57 -35.73
C THR A 84 -9.98 13.41 -34.56
N GLU A 85 -10.90 14.04 -33.82
CA GLU A 85 -10.62 14.77 -32.59
C GLU A 85 -10.20 13.80 -31.47
N LEU A 86 -10.90 12.68 -31.34
CA LEU A 86 -10.57 11.62 -30.39
C LEU A 86 -9.14 11.10 -30.63
N ARG A 87 -8.81 10.79 -31.90
CA ARG A 87 -7.47 10.34 -32.30
C ARG A 87 -6.41 11.39 -32.01
N ARG A 88 -6.74 12.66 -32.25
CA ARG A 88 -5.83 13.79 -32.00
C ARG A 88 -5.54 13.96 -30.51
N MET A 89 -6.53 13.78 -29.64
CA MET A 89 -6.37 13.81 -28.19
C MET A 89 -5.54 12.62 -27.69
N GLU A 90 -5.78 11.42 -28.20
CA GLU A 90 -4.99 10.23 -27.89
C GLU A 90 -3.51 10.43 -28.25
N ASN A 91 -3.23 10.91 -29.46
CA ASN A 91 -1.87 11.22 -29.90
C ASN A 91 -1.20 12.29 -29.01
N ALA A 92 -1.93 13.32 -28.60
CA ALA A 92 -1.41 14.34 -27.68
C ALA A 92 -1.09 13.77 -26.30
N SER A 93 -1.90 12.80 -25.82
CA SER A 93 -1.67 12.10 -24.56
C SER A 93 -0.39 11.27 -24.62
N LEU A 94 -0.21 10.47 -25.68
CA LEU A 94 0.99 9.67 -25.90
C LEU A 94 2.24 10.55 -26.02
N ALA A 95 2.17 11.67 -26.73
CA ALA A 95 3.27 12.62 -26.87
C ALA A 95 3.65 13.27 -25.52
N TYR A 96 2.67 13.61 -24.69
CA TYR A 96 2.91 14.13 -23.34
C TYR A 96 3.61 13.09 -22.46
N VAL A 97 3.14 11.83 -22.45
CA VAL A 97 3.77 10.75 -21.69
C VAL A 97 5.20 10.52 -22.14
N ALA A 98 5.46 10.47 -23.45
CA ALA A 98 6.80 10.32 -24.00
C ALA A 98 7.72 11.50 -23.60
N ALA A 99 7.22 12.73 -23.68
CA ALA A 99 7.98 13.92 -23.28
C ALA A 99 8.29 13.94 -21.78
N VAL A 100 7.36 13.50 -20.92
CA VAL A 100 7.58 13.36 -19.48
C VAL A 100 8.63 12.30 -19.17
N SER A 101 8.58 11.14 -19.84
CA SER A 101 9.59 10.10 -19.68
C SER A 101 10.97 10.61 -20.08
N ASN A 102 11.08 11.26 -21.23
CA ASN A 102 12.33 11.84 -21.72
C ASN A 102 12.87 12.93 -20.76
N ALA A 103 12.00 13.80 -20.24
CA ALA A 103 12.37 14.80 -19.24
C ALA A 103 12.87 14.19 -17.93
N LYS A 104 12.30 13.05 -17.50
CA LYS A 104 12.78 12.31 -16.32
C LYS A 104 14.15 11.68 -16.54
N GLU A 105 14.43 11.20 -17.75
CA GLU A 105 15.71 10.59 -18.12
C GLU A 105 16.82 11.63 -18.25
N ARG A 106 16.57 12.72 -18.98
CA ARG A 106 17.60 13.73 -19.29
C ARG A 106 17.75 14.81 -18.24
N GLN A 107 16.68 15.15 -17.53
CA GLN A 107 16.64 16.19 -16.49
C GLN A 107 17.16 17.56 -16.93
N ASP A 108 17.14 17.84 -18.23
CA ASP A 108 17.55 19.14 -18.79
C ASP A 108 16.35 20.07 -19.02
N VAL A 109 16.64 21.37 -19.10
CA VAL A 109 15.64 22.45 -19.22
C VAL A 109 14.85 22.32 -20.53
N GLU A 110 15.49 21.88 -21.61
CA GLU A 110 14.86 21.71 -22.92
C GLU A 110 13.80 20.60 -22.88
N SER A 111 14.13 19.47 -22.26
CA SER A 111 13.24 18.32 -22.09
C SER A 111 12.08 18.64 -21.17
N LEU A 112 12.31 19.40 -20.09
CA LEU A 112 11.25 19.93 -19.22
C LEU A 112 10.32 20.90 -19.97
N ALA A 113 10.87 21.79 -20.80
CA ALA A 113 10.09 22.71 -21.63
C ALA A 113 9.22 21.96 -22.65
N MET A 114 9.74 20.88 -23.25
CA MET A 114 8.98 20.02 -24.16
C MET A 114 7.83 19.30 -23.45
N ALA A 115 8.05 18.78 -22.24
CA ALA A 115 6.98 18.17 -21.43
C ALA A 115 5.90 19.20 -21.05
N ALA A 116 6.30 20.42 -20.67
CA ALA A 116 5.36 21.51 -20.36
C ALA A 116 4.54 21.92 -21.59
N LYS A 117 5.17 22.02 -22.77
CA LYS A 117 4.49 22.32 -24.04
C LYS A 117 3.50 21.22 -24.43
N ALA A 118 3.90 19.96 -24.31
CA ALA A 118 3.02 18.82 -24.59
C ALA A 118 1.81 18.78 -23.63
N ARG A 119 2.01 19.09 -22.35
CA ARG A 119 0.92 19.23 -21.37
C ARG A 119 -0.05 20.36 -21.75
N GLY A 120 0.48 21.51 -22.14
CA GLY A 120 -0.33 22.65 -22.59
C GLY A 120 -1.19 22.30 -23.81
N TYR A 121 -0.61 21.60 -24.78
CA TYR A 121 -1.33 21.13 -25.96
C TYR A 121 -2.44 20.13 -25.61
N LEU A 122 -2.15 19.13 -24.78
CA LEU A 122 -3.17 18.16 -24.33
C LEU A 122 -4.32 18.85 -23.59
N HIS A 123 -4.00 19.82 -22.72
CA HIS A 123 -5.01 20.59 -22.00
C HIS A 123 -5.92 21.37 -22.95
N SER A 124 -5.35 21.97 -24.00
CA SER A 124 -6.14 22.71 -25.01
C SER A 124 -7.11 21.85 -25.81
N LEU A 125 -6.89 20.53 -25.85
CA LEU A 125 -7.80 19.58 -26.50
C LEU A 125 -8.86 19.07 -25.53
N ALA A 126 -8.48 18.76 -24.29
CA ALA A 126 -9.38 18.20 -23.28
C ALA A 126 -10.37 19.23 -22.72
N PHE A 127 -10.02 20.52 -22.76
CA PHE A 127 -10.86 21.61 -22.28
C PHE A 127 -11.13 22.58 -23.42
N LYS A 128 -12.00 22.17 -24.34
CA LYS A 128 -12.69 23.09 -25.25
C LYS A 128 -13.83 23.73 -24.46
N TYR A 129 -13.86 25.06 -24.41
CA TYR A 129 -14.92 25.85 -23.77
C TYR A 129 -16.29 25.60 -24.41
#